data_AF-A0A936YM29-F1
#
_entry.id   AF-A0A936YM29-F1
#
_cell.length_a   1.000
_cell.length_b   1.000
_cell.length_c   1.000
_cell.angle_alpha   90.00
_cell.angle_beta   90.00
_cell.angle_gamma   90.00
#
_symmetry.space_group_name_H-M   'P 1'
#
loop_
_entity.id
_entity.type
_entity.pdbx_description
1 polymer ?
#
loop_
_entity_poly.entity_id
_entity_poly.type
_entity_poly.pdbx_seq_one_letter_code
_entity_poly.pdbx_strand_id
1 'polypeptide(L)'
;MKAARNALQVVVTATSIAAAAMALPAIMLVAGASAQPVLALFPRPISIGALPPGVSILDWDGRVARLASVDAGQARALYQAGALMVLPYRQSGCMSLREK
;
A
#
# COMPACT_ATOMS: atom_id res chain seq x y z
N MET A 1 -4.92 -7.75 43.80
CA MET A 1 -4.05 -8.47 42.83
C MET A 1 -4.76 -8.85 41.51
N LYS A 2 -6.04 -9.22 41.49
CA LYS A 2 -6.79 -9.55 40.24
C LYS A 2 -6.90 -8.39 39.24
N ALA A 3 -7.14 -7.16 39.71
CA ALA A 3 -7.31 -5.99 38.85
C ALA A 3 -6.05 -5.62 38.04
N ALA A 4 -4.86 -5.71 38.64
CA ALA A 4 -3.59 -5.42 37.97
C ALA A 4 -3.28 -6.43 36.85
N ARG A 5 -3.66 -7.70 37.04
CA ARG A 5 -3.46 -8.76 36.04
C ARG A 5 -4.37 -8.58 34.83
N ASN A 6 -5.62 -8.13 35.05
CA ASN A 6 -6.56 -7.83 33.98
C ASN A 6 -6.11 -6.60 33.16
N ALA A 7 -5.63 -5.55 33.83
CA ALA A 7 -5.10 -4.36 33.15
C ALA A 7 -3.88 -4.70 32.27
N LEU A 8 -2.96 -5.54 32.77
CA LEU A 8 -1.81 -6.01 32.00
C LEU A 8 -2.23 -6.84 30.78
N GLN A 9 -3.24 -7.72 30.91
CA GLN A 9 -3.76 -8.50 29.79
C GLN A 9 -4.42 -7.61 28.71
N VAL A 10 -5.14 -6.55 29.12
CA VAL A 10 -5.76 -5.60 28.19
C VAL A 10 -4.70 -4.82 27.41
N VAL A 11 -3.64 -4.36 28.08
CA VAL A 11 -2.56 -3.62 27.41
C VAL A 11 -1.82 -4.50 26.40
N VAL A 12 -1.51 -5.75 26.77
CA VAL A 12 -0.84 -6.71 25.88
C VAL A 12 -1.70 -7.08 24.69
N THR A 13 -3.00 -7.33 24.89
CA THR A 13 -3.91 -7.62 23.76
C THR A 13 -4.05 -6.41 22.84
N ALA A 14 -4.22 -5.21 23.38
CA ALA A 14 -4.31 -3.99 22.57
C ALA A 14 -3.05 -3.75 21.72
N THR A 15 -1.86 -3.93 22.31
CA THR A 15 -0.59 -3.79 21.56
C THR A 15 -0.39 -4.89 20.52
N SER A 16 -0.78 -6.14 20.82
CA SER A 16 -0.71 -7.23 19.84
C SER A 16 -1.63 -7.01 18.64
N ILE A 17 -2.84 -6.45 18.87
CA ILE A 17 -3.79 -6.15 17.80
C ILE A 17 -3.27 -5.03 16.92
N ALA A 18 -2.72 -3.97 17.53
CA ALA A 18 -2.12 -2.86 16.79
C ALA A 18 -0.91 -3.32 15.95
N ALA A 19 -0.02 -4.14 16.53
CA ALA A 19 1.13 -4.68 15.81
C ALA A 19 0.70 -5.61 14.66
N ALA A 20 -0.30 -6.46 14.88
CA ALA A 20 -0.87 -7.32 13.84
C ALA A 20 -1.48 -6.50 12.70
N ALA A 21 -2.29 -5.48 13.02
CA ALA A 21 -2.92 -4.61 12.02
C ALA A 21 -1.91 -3.91 11.10
N MET A 22 -0.73 -3.57 11.64
CA MET A 22 0.36 -2.96 10.85
C MET A 22 1.15 -3.99 10.02
N ALA A 23 1.27 -5.24 10.49
CA ALA A 23 2.04 -6.29 9.82
C ALA A 23 1.24 -7.05 8.73
N LEU A 24 -0.08 -7.20 8.91
CA LEU A 24 -0.95 -7.95 7.97
C LEU A 24 -0.84 -7.46 6.51
N PRO A 25 -0.81 -6.15 6.20
CA PRO A 25 -0.71 -5.67 4.83
C PRO A 25 0.60 -6.10 4.15
N ALA A 26 1.72 -6.03 4.88
CA ALA A 26 3.03 -6.42 4.38
C ALA A 26 3.10 -7.93 4.07
N ILE A 27 2.47 -8.76 4.92
CA ILE A 27 2.41 -10.22 4.73
C ILE A 27 1.51 -10.58 3.54
N MET A 28 0.36 -9.90 3.37
CA MET A 28 -0.54 -10.12 2.23
C MET A 28 0.10 -9.73 0.89
N LEU A 29 0.97 -8.72 0.88
CA LEU A 29 1.77 -8.33 -0.29
C LEU A 29 2.79 -9.41 -0.68
N VAL A 30 3.41 -10.08 0.29
CA VAL A 30 4.35 -11.20 0.03
C VAL A 30 3.62 -12.49 -0.35
N ALA A 31 2.49 -12.79 0.29
CA ALA A 31 1.68 -13.98 0.00
C ALA A 31 0.95 -13.87 -1.35
N GLY A 32 0.64 -12.65 -1.79
CA GLY A 32 0.05 -12.35 -3.09
C GLY A 32 1.09 -12.12 -4.18
N ALA A 33 2.11 -12.99 -4.29
CA ALA A 33 3.25 -12.92 -5.22
C ALA A 33 2.90 -12.90 -6.73
N SER A 34 1.62 -12.72 -7.09
CA SER A 34 1.22 -12.32 -8.44
C SER A 34 1.25 -10.81 -8.54
N ALA A 35 1.80 -10.28 -9.63
CA ALA A 35 1.82 -8.84 -9.87
C ALA A 35 0.38 -8.28 -9.84
N GLN A 36 0.16 -7.23 -9.05
CA GLN A 36 -1.17 -6.66 -8.83
C GLN A 36 -1.27 -5.26 -9.46
N PRO A 37 -2.46 -4.87 -9.92
CA PRO A 37 -2.72 -3.48 -10.23
C PRO A 37 -2.57 -2.63 -8.96
N VAL A 38 -1.94 -1.47 -9.09
CA VAL A 38 -1.51 -0.62 -7.99
C VAL A 38 -1.70 0.85 -8.32
N LEU A 39 -2.06 1.63 -7.31
CA LEU A 39 -2.07 3.10 -7.33
C LEU A 39 -0.87 3.60 -6.52
N ALA A 40 0.04 4.33 -7.16
CA ALA A 40 1.17 4.99 -6.51
C ALA A 40 0.93 6.49 -6.39
N LEU A 41 1.09 7.03 -5.19
CA LEU A 41 0.91 8.45 -4.87
C LEU A 41 2.27 9.07 -4.55
N PHE A 42 2.60 10.17 -5.23
CA PHE A 42 3.84 10.91 -5.04
C PHE A 42 3.54 12.28 -4.41
N PRO A 43 4.30 12.71 -3.39
CA PRO A 43 4.07 13.99 -2.71
C PRO A 43 4.44 15.20 -3.57
N ARG A 44 5.28 15.01 -4.58
CA ARG A 44 5.69 16.01 -5.57
C ARG A 44 5.54 15.41 -6.98
N PRO A 45 5.28 16.24 -8.00
CA PRO A 45 5.26 15.74 -9.36
C PRO A 45 6.63 15.18 -9.73
N ILE A 46 6.66 13.97 -10.27
CA ILE A 46 7.87 13.35 -10.81
C ILE A 46 7.73 13.21 -12.33
N SER A 47 8.85 12.97 -13.03
CA SER A 47 8.82 12.67 -14.45
C SER A 47 8.43 11.21 -14.69
N ILE A 48 7.75 10.92 -15.80
CA ILE A 48 7.38 9.54 -16.17
C ILE A 48 8.58 8.59 -16.24
N GLY A 49 9.75 9.10 -16.65
CA GLY A 49 11.00 8.33 -16.71
C GLY A 49 11.60 7.98 -15.33
N ALA A 50 11.07 8.54 -14.24
CA ALA A 50 11.44 8.15 -12.88
C ALA A 50 10.62 6.95 -12.36
N LEU A 51 9.58 6.53 -13.10
CA LEU A 51 8.85 5.30 -12.78
C LEU A 51 9.73 4.07 -13.05
N PRO A 52 9.61 3.00 -12.24
CA PRO A 52 10.42 1.80 -12.43
C PRO A 52 10.21 1.16 -13.81
N PRO A 53 11.27 0.63 -14.44
CA PRO A 53 11.12 -0.06 -15.71
C PRO A 53 10.27 -1.34 -15.55
N GLY A 54 9.54 -1.70 -16.59
CA GLY A 54 8.74 -2.93 -16.62
C GLY A 54 7.38 -2.85 -15.92
N VAL A 55 6.98 -1.68 -15.41
CA VAL A 55 5.59 -1.46 -14.96
C VAL A 55 4.72 -1.06 -16.16
N SER A 56 3.53 -1.64 -16.25
CA SER A 56 2.53 -1.23 -17.26
C SER A 56 1.74 -0.04 -16.72
N ILE A 57 1.93 1.13 -17.32
CA ILE A 57 1.27 2.37 -16.92
C ILE A 57 -0.12 2.41 -17.55
N LEU A 58 -1.16 2.40 -16.70
CA LEU A 58 -2.54 2.54 -17.11
C LEU A 58 -2.97 4.01 -17.19
N ASP A 59 -2.47 4.83 -16.26
CA ASP A 59 -2.81 6.24 -16.12
C ASP A 59 -1.70 6.98 -15.37
N TRP A 60 -1.39 8.21 -15.78
CA TRP A 60 -0.31 9.01 -15.21
C TRP A 60 -0.60 10.51 -15.28
N ASP A 61 -0.64 11.15 -14.11
CA ASP A 61 -0.91 12.60 -13.96
C ASP A 61 0.29 13.37 -13.35
N GLY A 62 1.48 12.79 -13.33
CA GLY A 62 2.67 13.41 -12.72
C GLY A 62 2.79 13.21 -11.21
N ARG A 63 1.67 13.10 -10.49
CA ARG A 63 1.63 12.82 -9.03
C ARG A 63 1.01 11.48 -8.67
N VAL A 64 0.20 10.93 -9.56
CA VAL A 64 -0.55 9.69 -9.34
C VAL A 64 -0.29 8.77 -10.51
N ALA A 65 0.18 7.55 -10.24
CA ALA A 65 0.35 6.50 -11.25
C ALA A 65 -0.61 5.35 -10.98
N ARG A 66 -1.40 4.95 -11.98
CA ARG A 66 -2.09 3.66 -11.98
C ARG A 66 -1.27 2.68 -12.80
N LEU A 67 -0.92 1.56 -12.19
CA LEU A 67 -0.04 0.56 -12.77
C LEU A 67 -0.79 -0.78 -12.79
N ALA A 68 -0.68 -1.56 -13.86
CA ALA A 68 -1.50 -2.77 -14.05
C ALA A 68 -0.95 -4.01 -13.35
N SER A 69 0.37 -4.10 -13.22
CA SER A 69 1.08 -5.33 -12.86
C SER A 69 2.35 -4.96 -12.11
N VAL A 70 2.21 -4.75 -10.80
CA VAL A 70 3.30 -4.38 -9.89
C VAL A 70 3.57 -5.53 -8.93
N ASP A 71 4.77 -6.08 -8.97
CA ASP A 71 5.25 -7.05 -7.98
C ASP A 71 5.89 -6.37 -6.75
N ALA A 72 6.31 -7.16 -5.76
CA ALA A 72 6.91 -6.63 -4.54
C ALA A 72 8.23 -5.85 -4.77
N GLY A 73 9.03 -6.24 -5.77
CA GLY A 73 10.27 -5.56 -6.15
C GLY A 73 9.98 -4.22 -6.82
N GLN A 74 8.99 -4.17 -7.70
CA GLN A 74 8.52 -2.96 -8.36
C GLN A 74 7.83 -2.01 -7.37
N ALA A 75 7.04 -2.53 -6.42
CA ALA A 75 6.47 -1.74 -5.33
C ALA A 75 7.57 -1.08 -4.49
N ARG A 76 8.63 -1.83 -4.16
CA ARG A 76 9.82 -1.28 -3.48
C ARG A 76 10.50 -0.20 -4.33
N ALA A 77 10.64 -0.40 -5.63
CA ALA A 77 11.23 0.59 -6.52
C ALA A 77 10.39 1.88 -6.61
N LEU A 78 9.04 1.79 -6.54
CA LEU A 78 8.17 2.96 -6.46
C LEU A 78 8.41 3.78 -5.18
N TYR A 79 8.57 3.11 -4.03
CA TYR A 79 8.95 3.80 -2.78
C TYR A 79 10.33 4.46 -2.89
N GLN A 80 11.30 3.80 -3.54
CA GLN A 80 12.63 4.39 -3.80
C GLN A 80 12.57 5.59 -4.76
N ALA A 81 11.64 5.59 -5.71
CA ALA A 81 11.35 6.72 -6.59
C ALA A 81 10.60 7.87 -5.89
N GLY A 82 10.29 7.73 -4.60
CA GLY A 82 9.67 8.77 -3.78
C GLY A 82 8.15 8.66 -3.66
N ALA A 83 7.56 7.50 -3.97
CA ALA A 83 6.15 7.28 -3.68
C ALA A 83 5.92 7.37 -2.16
N LEU A 84 4.93 8.16 -1.75
CA LEU A 84 4.48 8.23 -0.38
C LEU A 84 3.67 6.98 -0.02
N MET A 85 2.88 6.50 -0.98
CA MET A 85 1.96 5.39 -0.75
C MET A 85 1.77 4.58 -2.03
N VAL A 86 1.78 3.25 -1.88
CA VAL A 86 1.56 2.28 -2.95
C VAL A 86 0.42 1.37 -2.51
N LEU A 87 -0.75 1.53 -3.11
CA LEU A 87 -1.99 0.82 -2.72
C LEU A 87 -2.38 -0.21 -3.78
N PRO A 88 -2.85 -1.41 -3.40
CA PRO A 88 -3.44 -2.34 -4.36
C PRO A 88 -4.72 -1.74 -4.95
N TYR A 89 -4.75 -1.57 -6.26
CA TYR A 89 -5.88 -1.06 -7.02
C TYR A 89 -6.73 -2.24 -7.52
N ARG A 90 -7.67 -2.70 -6.70
CA ARG A 90 -8.65 -3.71 -7.15
C ARG A 90 -9.67 -3.05 -8.07
N GLN A 91 -9.80 -3.51 -9.32
CA GLN A 91 -10.90 -3.10 -10.22
C GLN A 91 -12.31 -3.43 -9.67
N SER A 92 -12.42 -4.26 -8.63
CA SER A 92 -13.69 -4.81 -8.12
C SER A 92 -14.42 -3.89 -7.13
N GLY A 93 -14.48 -2.59 -7.42
CA GLY A 93 -15.27 -1.64 -6.65
C GLY A 93 -15.42 -0.35 -7.43
N CYS A 94 -16.54 -0.17 -8.10
CA CYS A 94 -16.96 1.10 -8.67
C CYS A 94 -17.17 2.13 -7.55
N MET A 95 -16.11 2.67 -6.95
CA MET A 95 -16.20 3.98 -6.31
C MET A 95 -16.17 5.00 -7.45
N SER A 96 -17.35 5.36 -7.94
CA SER A 96 -17.49 6.55 -8.76
C SER A 96 -17.10 7.74 -7.90
N LEU A 97 -15.92 8.29 -8.15
CA LEU A 97 -15.55 9.61 -7.65
C LEU A 97 -16.48 10.59 -8.37
N ARG A 98 -17.64 10.89 -7.78
CA ARG A 98 -18.52 11.93 -8.29
C ARG A 98 -17.93 13.26 -7.86
N GLU A 99 -17.10 13.81 -8.74
CA GLU A 99 -16.71 15.21 -8.73
C GLU A 99 -17.97 16.10 -8.72
N LYS A 100 -17.96 17.09 -7.83
CA LYS A 100 -19.03 18.08 -7.65
C LYS A 100 -18.66 19.36 -8.40
#